data_AF-A0ABD0QP93-F1
#
_entry.id   AF-A0ABD0QP93-F1
#
_cell.length_a   1.000
_cell.length_b   1.000
_cell.length_c   1.000
_cell.angle_alpha   90.00
_cell.angle_beta   90.00
_cell.angle_gamma   90.00
#
_symmetry.space_group_name_H-M   'P 1'
#
loop_
_entity.id
_entity.type
_entity.pdbx_description
1 polymer ?
#
loop_
_entity_poly.entity_id
_entity_poly.type
_entity_poly.pdbx_seq_one_letter_code
_entity_poly.pdbx_strand_id
1 'polypeptide(L)'
;PSTSKLLTTLDVGAARGYVDVPQVERAVAVHLCPQMPPPGGTVYASHPKPAYGAAGQAASALHAMAILQVYQAKALKQLHKGSSDSEVMQELRSATDFALRATKVMARALGQVMSTMVVQERHLWLNLAQMSDVDKVRFLDAPVSQVGLFSDT
;
A
#
# COMPACT_ATOMS: atom_id res chain seq x y z
N PRO A 1 28.30 -10.32 -15.05
CA PRO A 1 27.40 -9.16 -14.93
C PRO A 1 26.46 -9.33 -13.72
N SER A 2 26.78 -8.69 -12.59
CA SER A 2 26.09 -8.90 -11.31
C SER A 2 24.63 -8.45 -11.37
N THR A 3 23.74 -9.42 -11.20
CA THR A 3 22.28 -9.33 -11.06
C THR A 3 21.82 -8.44 -9.89
N SER A 4 22.74 -8.04 -9.00
CA SER A 4 22.50 -7.07 -7.91
C SER A 4 21.99 -5.71 -8.38
N LYS A 5 22.31 -5.27 -9.61
CA LYS A 5 21.78 -4.00 -10.16
C LYS A 5 20.33 -4.07 -10.64
N LEU A 6 19.77 -5.27 -10.84
CA LEU A 6 18.40 -5.42 -11.32
C LEU A 6 17.36 -5.32 -10.19
N LEU A 7 17.78 -5.59 -8.94
CA LEU A 7 16.90 -5.62 -7.76
C LEU A 7 16.72 -4.24 -7.10
N THR A 8 17.56 -3.25 -7.43
CA THR A 8 17.52 -1.91 -6.82
C THR A 8 16.62 -0.92 -7.55
N THR A 9 16.07 -1.28 -8.71
CA THR A 9 15.34 -0.34 -9.59
C THR A 9 13.95 -0.86 -9.98
N LEU A 10 13.28 -1.58 -9.07
CA LEU A 10 11.88 -1.95 -9.26
C LEU A 10 10.98 -0.84 -8.68
N ASP A 11 11.02 0.35 -9.27
CA ASP A 11 9.94 1.34 -9.16
C ASP A 11 8.74 0.90 -10.01
N VAL A 12 8.27 -0.33 -9.75
CA VAL A 12 7.14 -0.95 -10.45
C VAL A 12 5.83 -0.29 -10.03
N GLY A 13 5.81 0.34 -8.86
CA GLY A 13 4.65 1.06 -8.35
C GLY A 13 4.27 2.23 -9.25
N ALA A 14 5.21 3.13 -9.56
CA ALA A 14 4.93 4.30 -10.39
C ALA A 14 4.57 3.89 -11.82
N ALA A 15 5.31 2.94 -12.40
CA ALA A 15 5.08 2.45 -13.76
C ALA A 15 3.71 1.77 -13.95
N ARG A 16 3.09 1.26 -12.88
CA ARG A 16 1.76 0.63 -12.92
C ARG A 16 0.63 1.54 -12.45
N GLY A 17 0.92 2.80 -12.16
CA GLY A 17 -0.07 3.75 -11.64
C GLY A 17 -0.53 3.44 -10.21
N TYR A 18 0.26 2.67 -9.46
CA TYR A 18 -0.09 2.28 -8.08
C TYR A 18 0.35 3.30 -7.03
N VAL A 19 1.05 4.35 -7.44
CA VAL A 19 1.57 5.38 -6.53
C VAL A 19 0.58 6.54 -6.39
N ASP A 20 -0.03 6.95 -7.50
CA ASP A 20 -0.93 8.09 -7.54
C ASP A 20 -2.37 7.66 -7.79
N VAL A 21 -3.28 8.13 -6.93
CA VAL A 21 -4.72 7.93 -7.12
C VAL A 21 -5.14 8.55 -8.46
N PRO A 22 -5.83 7.80 -9.34
CA PRO A 22 -6.41 8.35 -10.56
C PRO A 22 -7.34 9.54 -10.26
N GLN A 23 -7.21 10.61 -11.04
CA GLN A 23 -8.04 11.80 -10.89
C GLN A 23 -9.43 11.56 -11.48
N VAL A 24 -10.47 12.12 -10.84
CA VAL A 24 -11.82 12.13 -11.39
C VAL A 24 -11.82 12.89 -12.72
N GLU A 25 -12.52 12.36 -13.72
CA GLU A 25 -12.63 12.97 -15.03
C GLU A 25 -13.30 14.34 -14.96
N ARG A 26 -12.76 15.31 -15.70
CA ARG A 26 -13.25 16.69 -15.70
C ARG A 26 -14.75 16.79 -15.98
N ALA A 27 -15.27 15.97 -16.90
CA ALA A 27 -16.69 15.96 -17.25
C ALA A 27 -17.58 15.57 -16.05
N VAL A 28 -17.14 14.60 -15.24
CA VAL A 28 -17.83 14.15 -14.04
C VAL A 28 -17.72 15.21 -12.94
N ALA A 29 -16.52 15.77 -12.73
CA ALA A 29 -16.29 16.81 -11.73
C ALA A 29 -17.17 18.05 -11.95
N VAL A 30 -17.34 18.49 -13.21
CA VAL A 30 -18.19 19.64 -13.58
C VAL A 30 -19.68 19.33 -13.32
N HIS A 31 -20.12 18.10 -13.55
CA HIS A 31 -21.51 17.70 -13.31
C HIS A 31 -21.86 17.62 -11.82
N LEU A 32 -20.94 17.09 -11.00
CA LEU A 32 -21.13 16.95 -9.55
C LEU A 32 -21.05 18.28 -8.80
N CYS A 33 -20.40 19.29 -9.38
CA CYS A 33 -20.23 20.61 -8.79
C CYS A 33 -20.40 21.70 -9.87
N PRO A 34 -21.64 22.04 -10.23
CA PRO A 34 -21.93 22.98 -11.32
C PRO A 34 -21.47 24.43 -11.05
N GLN A 35 -20.98 24.77 -9.85
CA GLN A 35 -20.51 26.11 -9.47
C GLN A 35 -19.02 26.19 -9.08
N MET A 36 -18.15 25.38 -9.68
CA MET A 36 -16.70 25.46 -9.35
C MET A 36 -15.98 26.57 -10.14
N PRO A 37 -15.21 27.47 -9.49
CA PRO A 37 -14.20 28.30 -10.15
C PRO A 37 -13.01 27.45 -10.67
N PRO A 38 -12.14 27.99 -11.56
CA PRO A 38 -10.99 27.27 -12.14
C PRO A 38 -9.93 26.85 -11.09
N PRO A 39 -8.94 26.01 -11.46
CA PRO A 39 -8.44 24.86 -10.68
C PRO A 39 -7.73 25.25 -9.39
N GLY A 40 -8.13 24.61 -8.29
CA GLY A 40 -7.53 24.78 -6.96
C GLY A 40 -8.48 24.42 -5.82
N GLY A 41 -9.79 24.41 -6.08
CA GLY A 41 -10.80 23.93 -5.14
C GLY A 41 -10.80 22.41 -5.07
N THR A 42 -10.11 21.85 -4.08
CA THR A 42 -10.18 20.43 -3.78
C THR A 42 -11.61 20.15 -3.33
N VAL A 43 -12.44 19.59 -4.21
CA VAL A 43 -13.65 18.88 -3.75
C VAL A 43 -13.12 17.81 -2.80
N TYR A 44 -13.42 17.97 -1.50
CA TYR A 44 -13.14 16.99 -0.46
C TYR A 44 -13.98 15.73 -0.70
N ALA A 45 -13.79 15.06 -1.83
CA ALA A 45 -13.76 13.62 -1.77
C ALA A 45 -12.58 13.31 -0.86
N SER A 46 -12.87 12.69 0.29
CA SER A 46 -11.92 12.14 1.24
C SER A 46 -11.14 11.01 0.56
N HIS A 47 -10.38 11.35 -0.48
CA HIS A 47 -9.55 10.43 -1.21
C HIS A 47 -8.56 9.88 -0.20
N PRO A 48 -8.53 8.56 0.05
CA PRO A 48 -7.49 8.01 0.88
C PRO A 48 -6.26 7.87 -0.01
N LYS A 49 -5.69 8.99 -0.45
CA LYS A 49 -4.37 9.03 -1.08
C LYS A 49 -3.36 8.20 -0.27
N PRO A 50 -3.38 8.23 1.07
CA PRO A 50 -2.55 7.34 1.88
C PRO A 50 -2.87 5.85 1.70
N ALA A 51 -4.14 5.44 1.64
CA ALA A 51 -4.49 4.02 1.46
C ALA A 51 -4.15 3.52 0.05
N TYR A 52 -4.38 4.31 -0.98
CA TYR A 52 -4.09 3.90 -2.35
C TYR A 52 -2.58 3.68 -2.56
N GLY A 53 -1.76 4.63 -2.12
CA GLY A 53 -0.30 4.48 -2.18
C GLY A 53 0.19 3.30 -1.33
N ALA A 54 -0.39 3.08 -0.14
CA ALA A 54 -0.07 1.92 0.68
C ALA A 54 -0.49 0.59 0.02
N ALA A 55 -1.66 0.52 -0.61
CA ALA A 55 -2.09 -0.64 -1.39
C ALA A 55 -1.14 -0.91 -2.56
N GLY A 56 -0.68 0.14 -3.25
CA GLY A 56 0.33 0.05 -4.29
C GLY A 56 1.69 -0.44 -3.81
N GLN A 57 2.11 0.00 -2.62
CA GLN A 57 3.32 -0.50 -1.97
C GLN A 57 3.19 -1.99 -1.61
N ALA A 58 2.02 -2.42 -1.11
CA ALA A 58 1.73 -3.82 -0.84
C ALA A 58 1.79 -4.67 -2.13
N ALA A 59 1.17 -4.20 -3.21
CA ALA A 59 1.20 -4.86 -4.52
C ALA A 59 2.63 -4.96 -5.08
N SER A 60 3.44 -3.91 -4.94
CA SER A 60 4.83 -3.90 -5.38
C SER A 60 5.70 -4.87 -4.57
N ALA A 61 5.50 -4.93 -3.25
CA ALA A 61 6.18 -5.89 -2.38
C ALA A 61 5.80 -7.34 -2.72
N LEU A 62 4.52 -7.59 -3.03
CA LEU A 62 4.05 -8.91 -3.48
C LEU A 62 4.64 -9.30 -4.84
N HIS A 63 4.80 -8.34 -5.75
CA HIS A 63 5.43 -8.59 -7.04
C HIS A 63 6.91 -8.97 -6.88
N ALA A 64 7.66 -8.25 -6.05
CA ALA A 64 9.04 -8.59 -5.72
C ALA A 64 9.15 -9.98 -5.08
N MET A 65 8.23 -10.32 -4.17
CA MET A 65 8.14 -11.65 -3.57
C MET A 65 7.97 -12.75 -4.64
N ALA A 66 7.07 -12.56 -5.61
CA ALA A 66 6.85 -13.55 -6.67
C ALA A 66 8.13 -13.79 -7.50
N ILE A 67 8.88 -12.74 -7.81
CA ILE A 67 10.18 -12.86 -8.51
C ILE A 67 11.18 -13.66 -7.67
N LEU A 68 11.28 -13.36 -6.38
CA LEU A 68 12.17 -14.06 -5.45
C LEU A 68 11.80 -15.55 -5.32
N GLN A 69 10.52 -15.88 -5.26
CA GLN A 69 10.04 -17.27 -5.21
C GLN A 69 10.40 -18.03 -6.50
N VAL A 70 10.25 -17.41 -7.67
CA VAL A 70 10.69 -18.01 -8.94
C VAL A 70 12.19 -18.26 -8.95
N TYR A 71 12.98 -17.32 -8.42
CA TYR A 71 14.42 -17.48 -8.30
C TYR A 71 14.80 -18.62 -7.33
N GLN A 72 14.19 -18.65 -6.13
CA GLN A 72 14.40 -19.73 -5.15
C GLN A 72 14.07 -21.11 -5.75
N ALA A 73 12.97 -21.24 -6.50
CA ALA A 73 12.61 -22.50 -7.16
C ALA A 73 13.66 -22.95 -8.19
N LYS A 74 14.26 -22.01 -8.94
CA LYS A 74 15.36 -22.33 -9.89
C LYS A 74 16.62 -22.78 -9.16
N ALA A 75 17.02 -22.09 -8.10
CA ALA A 75 18.18 -22.45 -7.29
C ALA A 75 18.00 -23.82 -6.60
N LEU A 76 16.82 -24.11 -6.05
CA LEU A 76 16.48 -25.42 -5.50
C LEU A 76 16.56 -26.53 -6.55
N LYS A 77 16.12 -26.27 -7.78
CA LYS A 77 16.23 -27.22 -8.90
C LYS A 77 17.69 -27.50 -9.27
N GLN A 78 18.59 -26.52 -9.16
CA GLN A 78 20.03 -26.73 -9.38
C GLN A 78 20.62 -27.60 -8.27
N LEU A 79 20.29 -27.30 -7.01
CA LEU A 79 20.74 -28.08 -5.85
C LEU A 79 20.32 -29.55 -5.96
N HIS A 80 19.06 -29.81 -6.36
CA HIS A 80 18.54 -31.16 -6.55
C HIS A 80 19.28 -31.96 -7.63
N LYS A 81 19.85 -31.29 -8.64
CA LYS A 81 20.63 -31.94 -9.71
C LYS A 81 22.04 -32.35 -9.29
N GLY A 82 22.37 -32.23 -8.00
CA GLY A 82 23.64 -32.70 -7.43
C GLY A 82 24.71 -31.63 -7.26
N SER A 83 24.36 -30.33 -7.34
CA SER A 83 25.32 -29.28 -6.99
C SER A 83 25.46 -29.18 -5.47
N SER A 84 26.58 -29.64 -4.90
CA SER A 84 26.97 -29.37 -3.51
C SER A 84 27.56 -27.97 -3.36
N ASP A 85 26.88 -26.99 -3.94
CA ASP A 85 27.42 -25.66 -4.13
C ASP A 85 27.03 -24.75 -2.95
N SER A 86 28.04 -24.40 -2.15
CA SER A 86 27.90 -23.46 -1.03
C SER A 86 27.39 -22.08 -1.50
N GLU A 87 27.71 -21.70 -2.73
CA GLU A 87 27.28 -20.44 -3.36
C GLU A 87 25.76 -20.43 -3.59
N VAL A 88 25.20 -21.51 -4.15
CA VAL A 88 23.74 -21.65 -4.36
C VAL A 88 22.98 -21.62 -3.03
N MET A 89 23.54 -22.21 -1.98
CA MET A 89 22.95 -22.13 -0.63
C MET A 89 22.99 -20.70 -0.06
N GLN A 90 24.06 -19.95 -0.30
CA GLN A 90 24.18 -18.54 0.10
C GLN A 90 23.17 -17.67 -0.65
N GLU A 91 22.97 -17.92 -1.95
CA GLU A 91 21.97 -17.27 -2.78
C GLU A 91 20.55 -17.54 -2.28
N LEU A 92 20.24 -18.79 -1.93
CA LEU A 92 18.94 -19.17 -1.35
C LEU A 92 18.66 -18.47 -0.03
N ARG A 93 19.66 -18.38 0.87
CA ARG A 93 19.52 -17.63 2.13
C ARG A 93 19.24 -16.16 1.88
N SER A 94 20.00 -15.55 0.97
CA SER A 94 19.83 -14.13 0.60
C SER A 94 18.45 -13.86 0.00
N ALA A 95 17.99 -14.69 -0.94
CA ALA A 95 16.66 -14.57 -1.54
C ALA A 95 15.54 -14.74 -0.51
N THR A 96 15.71 -15.66 0.45
CA THR A 96 14.75 -15.86 1.55
C THR A 96 14.68 -14.64 2.46
N ASP A 97 15.82 -14.05 2.80
CA ASP A 97 15.91 -12.85 3.62
C ASP A 97 15.28 -11.63 2.92
N PHE A 98 15.49 -11.48 1.61
CA PHE A 98 14.76 -10.48 0.81
C PHE A 98 13.26 -10.74 0.76
N ALA A 99 12.83 -11.99 0.63
CA ALA A 99 11.42 -12.36 0.65
C ALA A 99 10.79 -11.98 2.00
N LEU A 100 11.41 -12.33 3.12
CA LEU A 100 10.92 -11.96 4.46
C LEU A 100 10.79 -10.43 4.62
N ARG A 101 11.75 -9.67 4.12
CA ARG A 101 11.67 -8.20 4.10
C ARG A 101 10.50 -7.70 3.24
N ALA A 102 10.29 -8.27 2.06
CA ALA A 102 9.15 -7.93 1.20
C ALA A 102 7.81 -8.25 1.89
N THR A 103 7.67 -9.40 2.56
CA THR A 103 6.47 -9.71 3.37
C THR A 103 6.24 -8.69 4.47
N LYS A 104 7.29 -8.28 5.18
CA LYS A 104 7.19 -7.26 6.23
C LYS A 104 6.70 -5.91 5.69
N VAL A 105 7.21 -5.50 4.52
CA VAL A 105 6.75 -4.28 3.84
C VAL A 105 5.28 -4.40 3.44
N MET A 106 4.88 -5.54 2.86
CA MET A 106 3.51 -5.82 2.49
C MET A 106 2.56 -5.78 3.70
N ALA A 107 2.91 -6.44 4.80
CA ALA A 107 2.11 -6.45 6.03
C ALA A 107 1.92 -5.04 6.62
N ARG A 108 2.99 -4.25 6.68
CA ARG A 108 2.91 -2.85 7.13
C ARG A 108 2.02 -2.01 6.24
N ALA A 109 2.18 -2.14 4.93
CA ALA A 109 1.41 -1.39 3.95
C ALA A 109 -0.08 -1.75 4.03
N LEU A 110 -0.44 -3.02 4.17
CA LEU A 110 -1.81 -3.46 4.42
C LEU A 110 -2.37 -2.89 5.74
N GLY A 111 -1.57 -2.85 6.80
CA GLY A 111 -1.96 -2.20 8.06
C GLY A 111 -2.28 -0.71 7.89
N GLN A 112 -1.52 0.01 7.06
CA GLN A 112 -1.79 1.41 6.71
C GLN A 112 -3.08 1.57 5.91
N VAL A 113 -3.35 0.66 4.95
CA VAL A 113 -4.63 0.63 4.22
C VAL A 113 -5.79 0.48 5.19
N MET A 114 -5.73 -0.52 6.08
CA MET A 114 -6.79 -0.80 7.05
C MET A 114 -7.02 0.37 8.01
N SER A 115 -5.94 0.95 8.55
CA SER A 115 -6.02 2.11 9.44
C SER A 115 -6.64 3.33 8.73
N THR A 116 -6.26 3.58 7.48
CA THR A 116 -6.84 4.69 6.70
C THR A 116 -8.34 4.46 6.46
N MET A 117 -8.76 3.22 6.17
CA MET A 117 -10.17 2.87 5.96
C MET A 117 -11.01 3.10 7.23
N VAL A 118 -10.48 2.76 8.41
CA VAL A 118 -11.12 3.08 9.70
C VAL A 118 -11.31 4.58 9.88
N VAL A 119 -10.29 5.38 9.58
CA VAL A 119 -10.37 6.85 9.67
C VAL A 119 -11.42 7.41 8.70
N GLN A 120 -11.49 6.88 7.48
CA GLN A 120 -12.53 7.28 6.51
C GLN A 120 -13.94 6.96 6.98
N GLU A 121 -14.17 5.76 7.54
CA GLU A 121 -15.46 5.38 8.12
C GLU A 121 -15.83 6.33 9.26
N ARG A 122 -14.88 6.66 10.16
CA ARG A 122 -15.11 7.66 11.22
C ARG A 122 -15.53 9.01 10.64
N HIS A 123 -14.81 9.51 9.64
CA HIS A 123 -15.17 10.76 8.97
C HIS A 123 -16.59 10.72 8.40
N LEU A 124 -16.96 9.63 7.73
CA LEU A 124 -18.28 9.46 7.14
C LEU A 124 -19.38 9.54 8.21
N TRP A 125 -19.28 8.74 9.27
CA TRP A 125 -20.26 8.70 10.35
C TRP A 125 -20.38 10.03 11.09
N LEU A 126 -19.28 10.70 11.38
CA LEU A 126 -19.29 12.00 12.07
C LEU A 126 -19.88 13.12 11.18
N ASN A 127 -19.65 13.06 9.87
CA ASN A 127 -20.27 13.98 8.91
C ASN A 127 -21.78 13.75 8.82
N LEU A 128 -22.24 12.49 8.77
CA LEU A 128 -23.67 12.14 8.79
C LEU A 128 -24.36 12.58 10.09
N ALA A 129 -23.65 12.52 11.21
CA ALA A 129 -24.10 13.03 12.50
C ALA A 129 -24.11 14.57 12.60
N GLN A 130 -23.67 15.29 11.55
CA GLN A 130 -23.56 16.76 11.51
C GLN A 130 -22.75 17.33 12.68
N MET A 131 -21.73 16.59 13.11
CA MET A 131 -20.87 17.01 14.20
C MET A 131 -20.01 18.21 13.78
N SER A 132 -19.71 19.12 14.71
CA SER A 132 -18.81 20.24 14.42
C SER A 132 -17.38 19.75 14.20
N ASP A 133 -16.58 20.45 13.39
CA ASP A 133 -15.21 20.00 13.10
C ASP A 133 -14.32 19.99 14.35
N VAL A 134 -14.58 20.89 15.32
CA VAL A 134 -13.88 20.92 16.61
C VAL A 134 -14.14 19.63 17.39
N ASP A 135 -15.39 19.15 17.38
CA ASP A 135 -15.77 17.94 18.11
C ASP A 135 -15.34 16.65 17.41
N LYS A 136 -15.09 16.69 16.09
CA LYS A 136 -14.63 15.52 15.32
C LYS A 136 -13.21 15.10 15.67
N VAL A 137 -12.33 16.05 15.97
CA VAL A 137 -10.87 15.81 16.14
C VAL A 137 -10.61 14.68 17.13
N ARG A 138 -11.24 14.72 18.31
CA ARG A 138 -11.06 13.68 19.34
C ARG A 138 -11.41 12.27 18.87
N PHE A 139 -12.42 12.14 17.99
CA PHE A 139 -12.90 10.84 17.49
C PHE A 139 -12.04 10.32 16.34
N LEU A 140 -11.48 11.23 15.53
CA LEU A 140 -10.59 10.88 14.43
C LEU A 140 -9.22 10.43 14.95
N ASP A 141 -8.72 11.07 16.01
CA ASP A 141 -7.42 10.80 16.61
C ASP A 141 -7.42 9.60 17.59
N ALA A 142 -8.60 9.06 17.92
CA ALA A 142 -8.71 7.90 18.79
C ALA A 142 -7.91 6.70 18.23
N PRO A 143 -7.27 5.87 19.06
CA PRO A 143 -6.62 4.66 18.57
C PRO A 143 -7.63 3.71 17.90
N VAL A 144 -7.16 2.85 16.99
CA VAL A 144 -8.01 1.82 16.39
C VAL A 144 -8.24 0.72 17.43
N SER A 145 -9.50 0.50 17.80
CA SER A 145 -9.92 -0.54 18.75
C SER A 145 -10.66 -1.68 18.02
N GLN A 146 -10.57 -2.90 18.58
CA GLN A 146 -11.38 -4.04 18.12
C GLN A 146 -12.82 -4.01 18.64
N VAL A 147 -13.10 -3.21 19.67
CA VAL A 147 -14.40 -3.16 20.36
C VAL A 147 -15.41 -2.29 19.60
N GLY A 148 -14.94 -1.23 18.95
CA GLY A 148 -15.82 -0.31 18.24
C GLY A 148 -15.07 0.74 17.44
N LEU A 149 -15.77 1.30 16.46
CA LEU A 149 -15.20 2.25 15.49
C LEU A 149 -14.65 3.52 16.18
N PHE A 150 -15.29 3.99 17.24
CA PHE A 150 -14.94 5.22 17.97
C PHE A 150 -14.46 4.98 19.40
N SER A 151 -14.18 3.74 19.79
CA SER A 151 -13.96 3.40 21.20
C SER A 151 -12.69 4.03 21.77
N ASP A 152 -12.83 4.62 22.97
CA ASP A 152 -11.75 5.16 23.81
C ASP A 152 -11.32 4.19 24.92
N THR A 153 -11.85 2.96 24.93
CA THR A 153 -11.64 1.93 25.97
C THR A 153 -10.35 1.15 25.81
#